data_AF-A0A951YWC4-F1
#
_entry.id   AF-A0A951YWC4-F1
#
_cell.length_a   1.000
_cell.length_b   1.000
_cell.length_c   1.000
_cell.angle_alpha   90.00
_cell.angle_beta   90.00
_cell.angle_gamma   90.00
#
_symmetry.space_group_name_H-M   'P 1'
#
loop_
_entity.id
_entity.type
_entity.pdbx_description
1 polymer ?
#
loop_
_entity_poly.entity_id
_entity_poly.type
_entity_poly.pdbx_seq_one_letter_code
_entity_poly.pdbx_strand_id
1 'polypeptide(L)'
;MYTNEIAQAARTLSKDALMRIRKGRGQVVTVLEGLVWITQDAQPHDTFLTDGESLQLEGSHLTVVQALQDSLLIVLAPPPEVVVPPRRLQSKRATG
;
A
#
# COMPACT_ATOMS: atom_id res chain seq x y z
N MET A 1 19.71 8.81 0.90
CA MET A 1 19.02 9.64 -0.13
C MET A 1 17.76 8.90 -0.53
N TYR A 2 16.59 9.26 0.02
CA TYR A 2 15.29 8.66 -0.35
C TYR A 2 14.39 9.66 -1.10
N THR A 3 14.83 10.91 -1.26
CA THR A 3 14.01 12.03 -1.76
C THR A 3 13.50 11.80 -3.19
N ASN A 4 14.25 11.10 -4.03
CA ASN A 4 13.86 10.90 -5.43
C ASN A 4 12.74 9.84 -5.59
N GLU A 5 12.75 8.79 -4.77
CA GLU A 5 11.74 7.73 -4.85
C GLU A 5 10.38 8.22 -4.34
N ILE A 6 10.37 8.99 -3.24
CA ILE A 6 9.15 9.61 -2.72
C ILE A 6 8.56 10.61 -3.73
N ALA A 7 9.40 11.46 -4.35
CA ALA A 7 8.94 12.40 -5.37
C ALA A 7 8.33 11.68 -6.59
N GLN A 8 8.93 10.57 -7.03
CA GLN A 8 8.38 9.77 -8.13
C GLN A 8 7.15 8.95 -7.75
N ALA A 9 6.96 8.65 -6.47
CA ALA A 9 5.80 7.94 -5.93
C ALA A 9 4.62 8.88 -5.61
N ALA A 10 4.87 10.19 -5.48
CA ALA A 10 3.86 11.19 -5.21
C ALA A 10 2.89 11.36 -6.38
N ARG A 11 1.61 11.49 -6.07
CA ARG A 11 0.52 11.68 -7.02
C ARG A 11 -0.38 12.78 -6.46
N THR A 12 -0.66 13.77 -7.31
CA THR A 12 -1.71 14.75 -7.04
C THR A 12 -2.95 14.33 -7.80
N LEU A 13 -4.08 14.28 -7.10
CA LEU A 13 -5.39 14.06 -7.70
C LEU A 13 -6.26 15.26 -7.37
N SER A 14 -6.76 15.95 -8.40
CA SER A 14 -7.82 16.94 -8.21
C SER A 14 -9.09 16.24 -7.73
N LYS A 15 -9.97 16.97 -7.05
CA LYS A 15 -11.29 16.48 -6.68
C LYS A 15 -11.98 15.79 -7.85
N ASP A 16 -12.64 14.66 -7.55
CA ASP A 16 -13.33 13.75 -8.46
C ASP A 16 -12.43 12.98 -9.44
N ALA A 17 -11.11 13.21 -9.43
CA ALA A 17 -10.17 12.42 -10.24
C ALA A 17 -10.02 11.00 -9.70
N LEU A 18 -9.79 10.06 -10.64
CA LEU A 18 -9.61 8.65 -10.36
C LEU A 18 -8.19 8.20 -10.72
N MET A 19 -7.55 7.48 -9.81
CA MET A 19 -6.35 6.70 -10.07
C MET A 19 -6.68 5.20 -10.01
N ARG A 20 -6.12 4.44 -10.95
CA ARG A 20 -6.25 2.98 -11.00
C ARG A 20 -4.91 2.34 -10.68
N ILE A 21 -4.89 1.48 -9.69
CA ILE A 21 -3.72 0.68 -9.34
C ILE A 21 -4.03 -0.77 -9.72
N ARG A 22 -3.16 -1.37 -10.54
CA ARG A 22 -3.25 -2.79 -10.94
C ARG A 22 -2.09 -3.53 -10.31
N LYS A 23 -2.29 -4.79 -9.91
CA LYS A 23 -1.26 -5.60 -9.23
C LYS A 23 -0.74 -4.90 -7.96
N GLY A 24 -1.66 -4.31 -7.19
CA GLY A 24 -1.34 -3.46 -6.04
C GLY A 24 -0.92 -4.21 -4.78
N ARG A 25 -1.07 -5.56 -4.72
CA ARG A 25 -0.80 -6.35 -3.52
C ARG A 25 0.51 -5.96 -2.84
N GLY A 26 0.42 -5.60 -1.57
CA GLY A 26 1.54 -5.20 -0.72
C GLY A 26 2.01 -3.75 -0.89
N GLN A 27 1.56 -3.04 -1.92
CA GLN A 27 1.76 -1.59 -2.03
C GLN A 27 1.02 -0.87 -0.91
N VAL A 28 1.54 0.29 -0.52
CA VAL A 28 0.94 1.14 0.51
C VAL A 28 0.53 2.46 -0.14
N VAL A 29 -0.75 2.81 0.02
CA VAL A 29 -1.27 4.13 -0.32
C VAL A 29 -1.29 4.96 0.95
N THR A 30 -0.60 6.10 0.95
CA THR A 30 -0.59 7.06 2.06
C THR A 30 -1.13 8.40 1.57
N VAL A 31 -2.08 8.97 2.29
CA VAL A 31 -2.58 10.33 2.02
C VAL A 31 -1.76 11.32 2.84
N LEU A 32 -1.11 12.27 2.18
CA LEU A 32 -0.40 13.36 2.85
C LEU A 32 -1.36 14.51 3.16
N GLU A 33 -2.23 14.84 2.21
CA GLU A 33 -3.23 15.89 2.32
C GLU A 33 -4.48 15.48 1.52
N GLY A 34 -5.66 15.79 2.05
CA GLY A 34 -6.95 15.61 1.37
C GLY A 34 -7.74 14.41 1.87
N LEU A 35 -8.66 13.94 1.03
CA LEU A 35 -9.57 12.84 1.36
C LEU A 35 -9.77 11.98 0.12
N VAL A 36 -9.51 10.69 0.24
CA VAL A 36 -9.72 9.72 -0.84
C VAL A 36 -10.64 8.59 -0.40
N TRP A 37 -11.43 8.09 -1.34
CA TRP A 37 -12.17 6.84 -1.26
C TRP A 37 -11.42 5.77 -2.04
N ILE A 38 -11.26 4.59 -1.45
CA ILE A 38 -10.55 3.45 -2.03
C ILE A 38 -11.49 2.25 -2.04
N THR A 39 -11.64 1.65 -3.21
CA THR A 39 -12.31 0.36 -3.38
C THR A 39 -11.37 -0.64 -4.04
N GLN A 40 -11.45 -1.89 -3.61
CA GLN A 40 -10.60 -2.98 -4.11
C GLN A 40 -11.48 -4.10 -4.64
N ASP A 41 -11.18 -4.58 -5.85
CA ASP A 41 -11.86 -5.75 -6.41
C ASP A 41 -11.71 -6.96 -5.47
N ALA A 42 -12.80 -7.74 -5.37
CA ALA A 42 -12.95 -8.88 -4.45
C ALA A 42 -12.78 -8.56 -2.95
N GLN A 43 -12.79 -7.28 -2.55
CA GLN A 43 -12.83 -6.89 -1.14
C GLN A 43 -14.21 -6.35 -0.76
N PRO A 44 -14.77 -6.73 0.40
CA PRO A 44 -16.14 -6.39 0.78
C PRO A 44 -16.30 -4.95 1.29
N HIS A 45 -15.20 -4.28 1.60
CA HIS A 45 -15.22 -2.98 2.26
C HIS A 45 -14.38 -1.97 1.48
N ASP A 46 -14.99 -0.81 1.28
CA ASP A 46 -14.29 0.38 0.86
C ASP A 46 -13.63 1.05 2.06
N THR A 47 -12.58 1.83 1.80
CA THR A 47 -11.83 2.57 2.81
C THR A 47 -11.76 4.04 2.43
N PHE A 48 -12.00 4.92 3.39
CA PHE A 48 -11.70 6.33 3.25
C PHE A 48 -10.39 6.61 3.97
N LEU A 49 -9.49 7.37 3.36
CA LEU A 49 -8.25 7.83 3.98
C LEU A 49 -8.18 9.35 3.95
N THR A 50 -7.85 9.95 5.09
CA THR A 50 -7.53 11.37 5.26
C THR A 50 -6.05 11.56 5.56
N ASP A 51 -5.62 12.82 5.72
CA ASP A 51 -4.28 13.25 6.15
C ASP A 51 -3.59 12.29 7.14
N GLY A 52 -2.45 11.74 6.73
CA GLY A 52 -1.60 10.86 7.53
C GLY A 52 -2.04 9.40 7.56
N GLU A 53 -3.21 9.06 7.02
CA GLU A 53 -3.70 7.68 7.00
C GLU A 53 -3.11 6.89 5.83
N SER A 54 -3.03 5.58 6.02
CA SER A 54 -2.45 4.67 5.04
C SER A 54 -3.21 3.36 4.97
N LEU A 55 -3.25 2.78 3.77
CA LEU A 55 -3.82 1.46 3.51
C LEU A 55 -2.80 0.60 2.76
N GLN A 56 -2.51 -0.58 3.29
CA GLN A 56 -1.82 -1.62 2.53
C GLN A 56 -2.83 -2.38 1.68
N LEU A 57 -2.56 -2.50 0.38
CA LEU A 57 -3.45 -3.18 -0.56
C LEU A 57 -3.29 -4.69 -0.44
N GLU A 58 -4.40 -5.42 -0.31
CA GLU A 58 -4.39 -6.86 -0.06
C GLU A 58 -4.55 -7.69 -1.34
N GLY A 59 -5.15 -7.12 -2.39
CA GLY A 59 -5.47 -7.79 -3.65
C GLY A 59 -4.46 -7.56 -4.78
N SER A 60 -4.30 -8.55 -5.67
CA SER A 60 -3.52 -8.41 -6.92
C SER A 60 -4.34 -7.86 -8.09
N HIS A 61 -5.63 -7.57 -7.86
CA HIS A 61 -6.60 -7.15 -8.87
C HIS A 61 -6.56 -5.62 -9.06
N LEU A 62 -7.71 -5.02 -9.40
CA LEU A 62 -7.87 -3.58 -9.57
C LEU A 62 -8.22 -2.92 -8.23
N THR A 63 -7.46 -1.89 -7.88
CA THR A 63 -7.83 -0.91 -6.86
C THR A 63 -8.16 0.40 -7.56
N VAL A 64 -9.25 1.04 -7.13
CA VAL A 64 -9.65 2.37 -7.58
C VAL A 64 -9.52 3.32 -6.40
N VAL A 65 -8.83 4.44 -6.63
CA VAL A 65 -8.71 5.54 -5.67
C VAL A 65 -9.40 6.75 -6.30
N GLN A 66 -10.40 7.31 -5.62
CA GLN A 66 -11.05 8.55 -6.00
C GLN A 66 -10.71 9.64 -4.99
N ALA A 67 -10.30 10.80 -5.48
CA ALA A 67 -10.15 11.97 -4.63
C ALA A 67 -11.52 12.63 -4.40
N LEU A 68 -11.94 12.77 -3.14
CA LEU A 68 -13.18 13.46 -2.76
C LEU A 68 -12.94 14.95 -2.51
N GLN A 69 -11.67 15.33 -2.38
CA GLN A 69 -11.12 16.69 -2.33
C GLN A 69 -9.81 16.69 -3.13
N ASP A 70 -9.24 17.86 -3.42
CA ASP A 70 -7.86 17.89 -3.94
C ASP A 70 -6.94 17.17 -2.95
N SER A 71 -6.15 16.23 -3.44
CA SER A 71 -5.41 15.29 -2.60
C SER A 71 -3.99 15.07 -3.11
N LEU A 72 -3.06 14.98 -2.16
CA LEU A 72 -1.68 14.56 -2.37
C LEU A 72 -1.48 13.20 -1.69
N LEU A 73 -1.05 12.21 -2.45
CA LEU A 73 -0.84 10.86 -1.96
C LEU A 73 0.49 10.28 -2.46
N ILE A 74 1.00 9.28 -1.75
CA ILE A 74 2.15 8.48 -2.15
C ILE A 74 1.69 7.04 -2.33
N VAL A 75 2.15 6.40 -3.41
CA VAL A 75 2.02 4.95 -3.59
C VAL A 75 3.39 4.29 -3.55
N LEU A 76 3.69 3.59 -2.47
CA LEU A 76 4.96 2.91 -2.28
C LEU A 76 4.87 1.45 -2.73
N ALA A 77 5.91 0.98 -3.43
CA ALA A 77 6.07 -0.43 -3.73
C ALA A 77 6.14 -1.26 -2.43
N PRO A 78 5.71 -2.53 -2.44
CA PRO A 78 5.93 -3.41 -1.30
C PRO A 78 7.42 -3.45 -0.95
N PRO A 79 7.78 -3.51 0.35
CA PRO A 79 9.15 -3.77 0.72
C PRO A 79 9.61 -5.10 0.09
N PRO A 80 10.88 -5.22 -0.32
CA PRO A 80 11.39 -6.49 -0.84
C PRO A 80 11.17 -7.59 0.20
N GLU A 81 10.64 -8.73 -0.24
CA GLU A 81 10.34 -9.84 0.63
C GLU A 81 11.62 -10.30 1.34
N VAL A 82 11.70 -10.11 2.65
CA VAL A 82 12.80 -10.62 3.46
C VAL A 82 12.57 -12.12 3.61
N VAL A 83 13.22 -12.91 2.77
CA VAL A 83 13.27 -14.37 2.93
C VAL A 83 14.04 -14.66 4.21
N VAL A 84 13.34 -14.77 5.34
CA VAL A 84 13.94 -15.24 6.58
C VAL A 84 14.20 -16.75 6.40
N PRO A 85 15.46 -17.20 6.35
CA PRO A 85 15.73 -18.63 6.19
C PRO A 85 15.10 -19.40 7.37
N PRO A 86 14.51 -20.58 7.12
CA PRO A 86 13.89 -21.36 8.19
C PRO A 86 14.93 -21.61 9.27
N ARG A 87 14.59 -21.23 10.51
CA ARG A 87 15.45 -21.44 11.68
C ARG A 87 15.71 -22.95 11.78
N ARG A 88 16.94 -23.41 11.52
CA ARG A 88 17.31 -24.81 11.76
C ARG A 88 17.06 -25.09 13.24
N LEU A 89 16.01 -25.85 13.54
CA LEU A 89 15.82 -26.44 14.86
C LEU A 89 16.98 -27.41 15.07
N GLN A 90 17.97 -27.02 15.86
CA GLN A 90 18.98 -27.96 16.34
C GLN A 90 18.27 -28.94 17.27
N SER A 91 17.93 -30.12 16.76
CA SER A 91 17.46 -31.23 17.57
C SER A 91 18.57 -31.60 18.56
N LYS A 92 18.42 -31.24 19.84
CA LYS A 92 19.20 -31.85 20.92
C LYS A 92 18.89 -33.34 20.91
N ARG A 93 19.84 -34.16 20.45
CA ARG A 93 19.80 -35.60 20.73
C ARG A 93 19.93 -35.75 22.24
N ALA A 94 18.86 -36.16 22.90
CA ALA A 94 18.96 -36.69 24.25
C ALA A 94 19.66 -38.05 24.13
N THR A 95 20.93 -38.12 24.53
CA THR A 95 21.58 -39.38 24.86
C THR A 95 21.11 -39.80 26.23
N GLY A 96 20.45 -40.97 26.27
CA GLY A 96 20.24 -41.74 27.51
C GLY A 96 21.49 -42.50 27.91
#